data_AF-C8PRR0-F1
#
_entry.id   AF-C8PRR0-F1
#
_cell.length_a   1.000
_cell.length_b   1.000
_cell.length_c   1.000
_cell.angle_alpha   90.00
_cell.angle_beta   90.00
_cell.angle_gamma   90.00
#
_symmetry.space_group_name_H-M   'P 1'
#
loop_
_entity.id
_entity.type
_entity.pdbx_description
1 polymer ?
#
loop_
_entity_poly.entity_id
_entity_poly.type
_entity_poly.pdbx_seq_one_letter_code
_entity_poly.pdbx_strand_id
1 'polypeptide(L)' 'MLEIAKQYGCTDALLKARSPSCGKGRIYDGSFSGILIEGNGKTADLLMRNGITVTTEEE' A
#
# COMPACT_ATOMS: atom_id res chain seq x y z
N MET A 1 4.93 10.26 -2.23
CA MET A 1 5.56 8.94 -2.42
C MET A 1 5.75 8.59 -3.89
N LEU A 2 4.69 8.56 -4.72
CA LEU A 2 4.82 8.24 -6.14
C LEU A 2 5.81 9.12 -6.90
N GLU A 3 5.78 10.44 -6.66
CA GLU A 3 6.70 11.37 -7.32
C GLU A 3 8.16 11.08 -6.98
N ILE A 4 8.47 10.84 -5.70
CA ILE A 4 9.81 10.43 -5.24
C ILE A 4 10.19 9.10 -5.88
N ALA A 5 9.31 8.11 -5.88
CA ALA A 5 9.58 6.82 -6.50
C ALA A 5 9.91 6.96 -8.00
N LYS A 6 9.17 7.80 -8.73
CA LYS A 6 9.46 8.11 -10.13
C LYS A 6 10.79 8.85 -10.30
N GLN A 7 11.07 9.83 -9.45
CA GLN A 7 12.29 10.64 -9.51
C GLN A 7 13.55 9.78 -9.35
N TYR A 8 13.49 8.75 -8.50
CA TYR A 8 14.62 7.86 -8.24
C TYR A 8 14.55 6.53 -9.01
N GLY A 9 13.57 6.35 -9.91
CA GLY A 9 13.43 5.13 -10.69
C GLY A 9 13.12 3.89 -9.86
N CYS A 10 12.42 4.03 -8.74
CA CYS A 10 12.02 2.90 -7.90
C CYS A 10 10.97 2.05 -8.60
N THR A 11 11.18 0.74 -8.62
CA THR A 11 10.27 -0.26 -9.18
C THR A 11 9.51 -1.04 -8.11
N ASP A 12 9.97 -0.99 -6.86
CA ASP A 12 9.45 -1.79 -5.75
C ASP A 12 9.27 -0.92 -4.50
N ALA A 13 8.23 -1.22 -3.71
CA ALA A 13 7.91 -0.54 -2.46
C ALA A 13 7.48 -1.55 -1.39
N LEU A 14 8.27 -1.66 -0.32
CA LEU A 14 7.92 -2.40 0.90
C LEU A 14 7.12 -1.49 1.83
N LEU A 15 5.88 -1.87 2.12
CA LEU A 15 4.92 -1.05 2.85
C LEU A 15 4.34 -1.80 4.06
N LYS A 16 3.98 -1.04 5.11
CA LYS A 16 3.35 -1.60 6.32
C LYS A 16 2.02 -2.28 6.01
N ALA A 17 1.91 -3.57 6.33
CA ALA A 17 0.68 -4.34 6.19
C ALA A 17 -0.50 -3.72 6.96
N ARG A 18 -1.73 -3.93 6.44
CA ARG A 18 -3.03 -3.59 7.06
C ARG A 18 -3.36 -2.10 7.21
N SER A 19 -2.43 -1.20 6.90
CA SER A 19 -2.68 0.25 6.96
C SER A 19 -3.68 0.69 5.88
N PRO A 20 -4.67 1.55 6.19
CA PRO A 20 -5.56 2.16 5.19
C PRO A 20 -4.83 2.98 4.11
N SER A 21 -3.55 3.31 4.33
CA SER A 21 -2.70 3.96 3.33
C SER A 21 -1.75 2.98 2.66
N CYS A 22 -1.14 2.06 3.42
CA CYS A 22 0.03 1.30 2.97
C CYS A 22 -0.24 -0.21 2.75
N GLY A 23 -1.33 -0.76 3.28
CA GLY A 23 -1.62 -2.18 3.20
C GLY A 23 -1.97 -2.63 1.78
N LYS A 24 -1.70 -3.90 1.49
CA LYS A 24 -2.00 -4.58 0.23
C LYS A 24 -2.89 -5.79 0.51
N GLY A 25 -3.96 -5.96 -0.28
CA GLY A 25 -4.92 -7.05 -0.16
C GLY A 25 -5.88 -6.96 1.04
N ARG A 26 -5.41 -6.50 2.20
CA ARG A 26 -6.23 -6.26 3.40
C ARG A 26 -5.83 -4.98 4.11
N ILE A 27 -6.83 -4.20 4.54
CA ILE A 27 -6.64 -2.95 5.30
C ILE A 27 -7.66 -2.82 6.43
N TYR A 28 -7.35 -2.03 7.46
CA TYR A 28 -8.35 -1.62 8.44
C TYR A 28 -9.44 -0.76 7.79
N ASP A 29 -10.69 -0.95 8.22
CA ASP A 29 -11.88 -0.24 7.69
C ASP A 29 -11.92 1.27 8.00
N GLY A 30 -11.01 1.76 8.84
CA GLY A 30 -10.91 3.17 9.23
C GLY A 30 -11.94 3.63 10.26
N SER A 31 -12.79 2.73 10.78
CA SER A 31 -13.79 3.05 11.81
C SER A 31 -13.25 2.90 13.24
N PHE A 32 -11.96 2.56 13.39
CA PHE A 32 -11.32 2.20 14.66
C PHE A 32 -11.94 0.97 15.35
N SER A 33 -12.71 0.17 14.62
CA SER A 33 -13.28 -1.11 15.08
C SER A 33 -12.25 -2.25 15.13
N GLY A 34 -11.07 -2.06 14.53
CA GLY A 34 -10.08 -3.12 14.34
C GLY A 34 -10.46 -4.14 13.25
N ILE A 35 -11.56 -3.90 12.52
CA ILE A 35 -12.02 -4.77 11.45
C ILE A 35 -11.10 -4.61 10.23
N LEU A 36 -10.67 -5.75 9.67
CA LEU A 36 -9.99 -5.82 8.39
C LEU A 36 -10.99 -6.07 7.27
N ILE A 37 -10.81 -5.34 6.17
CA ILE A 37 -11.56 -5.49 4.93
C ILE A 37 -10.60 -5.81 3.79
N GLU A 38 -11.13 -6.44 2.74
CA GLU A 38 -10.38 -6.60 1.49
C GLU A 38 -10.18 -5.25 0.81
N GLY A 39 -8.96 -5.02 0.33
CA GLY A 39 -8.61 -3.79 -0.36
C GLY A 39 -7.15 -3.39 -0.18
N ASN A 40 -6.77 -2.38 -0.94
CA ASN A 40 -5.45 -1.76 -0.88
C ASN A 40 -5.55 -0.39 -0.22
N GLY A 41 -4.52 -0.02 0.53
CA GLY A 41 -4.40 1.33 1.04
C GLY A 41 -4.15 2.32 -0.11
N LYS A 42 -4.51 3.59 0.09
CA LYS A 42 -4.44 4.61 -0.97
C LYS A 42 -3.04 4.75 -1.59
N THR A 43 -1.98 4.66 -0.79
CA THR A 43 -0.60 4.73 -1.27
C THR A 43 -0.24 3.47 -2.04
N ALA A 44 -0.56 2.29 -1.51
CA ALA A 44 -0.31 1.02 -2.20
C ALA A 44 -1.00 0.97 -3.57
N ASP A 45 -2.30 1.31 -3.62
CA ASP A 45 -3.09 1.34 -4.85
C ASP A 45 -2.53 2.32 -5.89
N LEU A 46 -2.12 3.52 -5.47
CA LEU A 46 -1.50 4.50 -6.35
C LEU A 46 -0.18 4.01 -6.96
N LEU A 47 0.69 3.40 -6.15
CA LEU A 47 1.97 2.86 -6.61
C LEU A 47 1.75 1.69 -7.59
N MET A 48 0.88 0.74 -7.24
CA MET A 48 0.54 -0.41 -8.09
C MET A 48 -0.02 0.01 -9.44
N ARG A 49 -0.93 0.98 -9.48
CA ARG A 49 -1.49 1.52 -10.73
C ARG A 49 -0.45 2.23 -11.61
N ASN A 50 0.68 2.61 -11.06
CA ASN A 50 1.79 3.24 -11.78
C ASN A 50 2.93 2.25 -12.08
N GLY A 51 2.69 0.94 -11.96
CA GLY A 51 3.66 -0.09 -12.32
C GLY A 51 4.76 -0.33 -11.27
N ILE A 52 4.56 0.15 -10.04
CA ILE A 52 5.47 -0.12 -8.92
C ILE A 52 4.95 -1.34 -8.17
N THR A 53 5.78 -2.37 -8.03
CA THR A 53 5.47 -3.56 -7.24
C THR A 53 5.38 -3.18 -5.77
N VAL A 54 4.26 -3.49 -5.14
CA VAL A 54 4.08 -3.28 -3.69
C VAL A 54 4.11 -4.63 -3.00
N THR A 55 4.90 -4.72 -1.93
CA THR A 55 4.92 -5.85 -0.99
C THR A 55 4.73 -5.37 0.44
N THR A 56 4.41 -6.28 1.35
CA THR A 56 4.31 -5.98 2.78
C THR A 56 5.14 -6.96 3.59
N GLU A 57 5.37 -6.66 4.87
CA GLU A 57 6.11 -7.58 5.76
C GLU A 57 5.39 -8.90 6.08
N GLU A 58 4.16 -9.10 5.58
CA GLU A 58 3.37 -10.33 5.73
C GLU A 58 3.38 -11.21 4.46
N GLU A 59 4.09 -10.80 3.41
CA GLU A 59 4.32 -11.57 2.17
C GLU A 59 5.74 -12.16 2.14
#